data_AF-A0A1F9N3N6-F1
#
_entry.id   AF-A0A1F9N3N6-F1
#
_cell.length_a   1.000
_cell.length_b   1.000
_cell.length_c   1.000
_cell.angle_alpha   90.00
_cell.angle_beta   90.00
_cell.angle_gamma   90.00
#
_symmetry.space_group_name_H-M   'P 1'
#
loop_
_entity.id
_entity.type
_entity.pdbx_description
1 polymer ?
#
loop_
_entity_poly.entity_id
_entity_poly.type
_entity_poly.pdbx_seq_one_letter_code
_entity_poly.pdbx_strand_id
1 'polypeptide(L)'
;MPKAHSPQDSGANLGHLRQEALNFRHIPRGEKTTADGGRVVWHRGPRRSEMLSWVTKSGEVDKQELIFWGLVVSYDQRRHLRTGRTQMLQEQNAPSVGAGDDISWDGTLNFTTLDAASEFLKYTPEKDPFCRHLRKHINLSMASCGGFESERTIMLGTEQLTRPKRGTVDEPEKSARGKVPWIVAIVAAIAISAGTFFVLTRW
;
A
#
# COMPACT_ATOMS: atom_id res chain seq x y z
N MET A 1 22.32 -21.34 -19.64
CA MET A 1 21.22 -21.90 -18.82
C MET A 1 21.11 -21.09 -17.54
N PRO A 2 19.98 -20.43 -17.24
CA PRO A 2 19.83 -19.70 -15.99
C PRO A 2 19.68 -20.71 -14.83
N LYS A 3 20.52 -20.58 -13.80
CA LYS A 3 20.42 -21.39 -12.57
C LYS A 3 19.18 -20.97 -11.80
N ALA A 4 18.34 -21.94 -11.43
CA ALA A 4 17.20 -21.72 -10.55
C ALA A 4 17.70 -21.12 -9.21
N HIS A 5 17.08 -20.01 -8.79
CA HIS A 5 17.34 -19.40 -7.47
C HIS A 5 16.92 -20.36 -6.35
N SER A 6 17.81 -20.56 -5.39
CA SER A 6 17.60 -21.47 -4.28
C SER A 6 16.76 -20.80 -3.19
N PRO A 7 15.77 -21.48 -2.57
CA PRO A 7 14.85 -20.87 -1.60
C PRO A 7 15.50 -20.28 -0.33
N GLN A 8 16.76 -20.63 -0.04
CA GLN A 8 17.52 -20.09 1.10
C GLN A 8 17.93 -18.62 0.93
N ASP A 9 17.99 -18.09 -0.30
CA ASP A 9 18.31 -16.67 -0.55
C ASP A 9 17.14 -15.72 -0.23
N SER A 10 15.92 -16.27 -0.06
CA SER A 10 14.69 -15.49 0.16
C SER A 10 14.66 -14.83 1.55
N GLY A 11 15.14 -15.52 2.58
CA GLY A 11 15.08 -15.04 3.97
C GLY A 11 16.08 -13.92 4.28
N ALA A 12 17.29 -14.01 3.72
CA ALA A 12 18.29 -12.95 3.80
C ALA A 12 17.82 -11.68 3.07
N ASN A 13 17.13 -11.83 1.93
CA ASN A 13 16.59 -10.71 1.16
C ASN A 13 15.51 -9.91 1.93
N LEU A 14 14.62 -10.58 2.66
CA LEU A 14 13.57 -9.92 3.45
C LEU A 14 14.12 -9.14 4.65
N GLY A 15 15.18 -9.63 5.29
CA GLY A 15 15.84 -8.91 6.40
C GLY A 15 16.42 -7.56 5.94
N HIS A 16 17.07 -7.55 4.77
CA HIS A 16 17.57 -6.33 4.15
C HIS A 16 16.44 -5.39 3.74
N LEU A 17 15.37 -5.92 3.14
CA LEU A 17 14.16 -5.17 2.77
C LEU A 17 13.62 -4.34 3.93
N ARG A 18 13.41 -5.01 5.05
CA ARG A 18 12.86 -4.40 6.26
C ARG A 18 13.77 -3.31 6.79
N GLN A 19 15.07 -3.55 6.86
CA GLN A 19 16.02 -2.57 7.40
C GLN A 19 16.13 -1.33 6.51
N GLU A 20 16.01 -1.49 5.20
CA GLU A 20 16.00 -0.37 4.26
C GLU A 20 14.73 0.47 4.39
N ALA A 21 13.58 -0.18 4.38
CA ALA A 21 12.28 0.48 4.59
C ALA A 21 12.21 1.21 5.93
N LEU A 22 12.78 0.62 7.00
CA LEU A 22 12.88 1.25 8.31
C LEU A 22 13.76 2.49 8.30
N ASN A 23 14.63 2.70 7.32
CA ASN A 23 15.46 3.91 7.18
C ASN A 23 14.98 4.84 6.06
N PHE A 24 13.86 4.51 5.42
CA PHE A 24 13.24 5.33 4.39
C PHE A 24 12.53 6.52 5.03
N ARG A 25 12.90 7.74 4.64
CA ARG A 25 12.46 8.98 5.30
C ARG A 25 12.19 10.10 4.31
N HIS A 26 11.25 10.95 4.65
CA HIS A 26 11.04 12.23 3.99
C HIS A 26 12.28 13.14 4.14
N ILE A 27 12.68 13.80 3.06
CA ILE A 27 13.81 14.73 2.96
C ILE A 27 13.29 16.14 2.63
N PRO A 28 13.00 16.98 3.63
CA PRO A 28 12.39 18.30 3.41
C PRO A 28 13.23 19.23 2.53
N ARG A 29 14.56 19.14 2.62
CA ARG A 29 15.48 19.98 1.84
C ARG A 29 15.49 19.69 0.33
N GLY A 30 14.94 18.54 -0.09
CA GLY A 30 14.82 18.22 -1.51
C GLY A 30 13.44 18.49 -2.09
N GLU A 31 12.54 19.10 -1.32
CA GLU A 31 11.26 19.54 -1.86
C GLU A 31 11.48 20.64 -2.92
N LYS A 32 10.77 20.53 -4.04
CA LYS A 32 10.80 21.51 -5.12
C LYS A 32 9.40 21.97 -5.46
N THR A 33 9.19 23.27 -5.61
CA THR A 33 7.94 23.81 -6.14
C THR A 33 7.88 23.58 -7.64
N THR A 34 6.73 23.11 -8.13
CA THR A 34 6.48 22.92 -9.56
C THR A 34 5.96 24.23 -10.18
N ALA A 35 6.05 24.36 -11.52
CA ALA A 35 5.69 25.60 -12.21
C ALA A 35 4.21 26.01 -12.04
N ASP A 36 3.33 25.03 -11.80
CA ASP A 36 1.89 25.18 -11.54
C ASP A 36 1.55 25.49 -10.07
N GLY A 37 2.56 25.66 -9.21
CA GLY A 37 2.38 25.96 -7.79
C GLY A 37 2.09 24.74 -6.92
N GLY A 38 2.29 23.52 -7.45
CA GLY A 38 2.40 22.30 -6.66
C GLY A 38 3.78 22.13 -6.03
N ARG A 39 4.06 20.93 -5.51
CA ARG A 39 5.36 20.58 -4.95
C ARG A 39 5.72 19.12 -5.19
N VAL A 40 7.01 18.83 -5.26
CA VAL A 40 7.56 17.48 -5.29
C VAL A 40 8.12 17.15 -3.92
N VAL A 41 7.56 16.13 -3.27
CA VAL A 41 8.02 15.61 -1.99
C VAL A 41 8.96 14.44 -2.23
N TRP A 42 10.13 14.47 -1.59
CA TRP A 42 11.18 13.46 -1.79
C TRP A 42 11.41 12.62 -0.54
N HIS A 43 11.33 11.32 -0.69
CA HIS A 43 11.74 10.36 0.32
C HIS A 43 12.98 9.62 -0.16
N ARG A 44 13.89 9.34 0.76
CA ARG A 44 15.12 8.63 0.48
C ARG A 44 15.39 7.62 1.58
N GLY A 45 15.92 6.47 1.20
CA GLY A 45 16.44 5.47 2.12
C GLY A 45 17.79 4.93 1.66
N PRO A 46 18.29 3.88 2.33
CA PRO A 46 19.54 3.24 1.97
C PRO A 46 19.47 2.61 0.57
N ARG A 47 20.65 2.27 0.03
CA ARG A 47 20.80 1.56 -1.25
C ARG A 47 20.00 2.16 -2.40
N ARG A 48 19.92 3.49 -2.41
CA ARG A 48 19.32 4.28 -3.48
C ARG A 48 17.81 4.02 -3.65
N SER A 49 17.15 3.61 -2.56
CA SER A 49 15.70 3.62 -2.51
C SER A 49 15.22 5.07 -2.44
N GLU A 50 14.37 5.48 -3.36
CA GLU A 50 13.82 6.83 -3.45
C GLU A 50 12.34 6.79 -3.77
N MET A 51 11.59 7.76 -3.25
CA MET A 51 10.21 7.98 -3.69
C MET A 51 9.99 9.46 -3.91
N LEU A 52 9.51 9.80 -5.09
CA LEU A 52 9.07 11.14 -5.45
C LEU A 52 7.55 11.16 -5.47
N SER A 53 6.95 12.19 -4.88
CA SER A 53 5.51 12.40 -4.87
C SER A 53 5.21 13.81 -5.36
N TRP A 54 4.58 13.93 -6.52
CA TRP A 54 4.12 15.19 -7.06
C TRP A 54 2.75 15.50 -6.48
N VAL A 55 2.68 16.62 -5.79
CA VAL A 55 1.51 17.09 -5.06
C VAL A 55 1.01 18.37 -5.71
N THR A 56 -0.26 18.39 -6.08
CA THR A 56 -0.92 19.57 -6.64
C THR A 56 -1.01 20.70 -5.61
N LYS A 57 -1.34 21.91 -6.08
CA LYS A 57 -1.59 23.06 -5.19
C LYS A 57 -2.72 22.81 -4.17
N SER A 58 -3.68 21.94 -4.49
CA SER A 58 -4.75 21.53 -3.57
C SER A 58 -4.31 20.53 -2.49
N GLY A 59 -3.07 20.04 -2.56
CA GLY A 59 -2.53 19.06 -1.63
C GLY A 59 -2.78 17.60 -2.03
N GLU A 60 -3.28 17.35 -3.24
CA GLU A 60 -3.56 16.00 -3.74
C GLU A 60 -2.33 15.41 -4.44
N VAL A 61 -2.16 14.09 -4.35
CA VAL A 61 -1.08 13.37 -5.01
C VAL A 61 -1.47 13.10 -6.47
N ASP A 62 -0.83 13.79 -7.41
CA ASP A 62 -1.03 13.61 -8.87
C ASP A 62 -0.22 12.42 -9.40
N LYS A 63 1.02 12.28 -8.93
CA LYS A 63 1.95 11.23 -9.36
C LYS A 63 2.83 10.79 -8.20
N GLN A 64 3.19 9.51 -8.16
CA GLN A 64 4.27 9.00 -7.31
C GLN A 64 5.16 8.05 -8.10
N GLU A 65 6.44 8.03 -7.78
CA GLU A 65 7.39 7.06 -8.31
C GLU A 65 8.24 6.55 -7.15
N LEU A 66 8.17 5.25 -6.89
CA LEU A 66 9.02 4.54 -5.93
C LEU A 66 10.04 3.74 -6.72
N ILE A 67 11.32 3.97 -6.42
CA ILE A 67 12.46 3.27 -6.98
C ILE A 67 13.17 2.56 -5.85
N PHE A 68 13.40 1.26 -5.97
CA PHE A 68 14.12 0.46 -4.98
C PHE A 68 14.74 -0.76 -5.67
N TRP A 69 16.03 -1.00 -5.44
CA TRP A 69 16.77 -2.12 -6.06
C TRP A 69 16.63 -2.25 -7.58
N GLY A 70 16.54 -1.11 -8.29
CA GLY A 70 16.36 -1.08 -9.74
C GLY A 70 14.94 -1.43 -10.21
N LEU A 71 14.02 -1.74 -9.29
CA LEU A 71 12.59 -1.86 -9.55
C LEU A 71 11.94 -0.48 -9.43
N VAL A 72 10.91 -0.26 -10.25
CA VAL A 72 10.14 0.98 -10.24
C VAL A 72 8.65 0.66 -10.15
N VAL A 73 7.96 1.35 -9.24
CA VAL A 73 6.50 1.42 -9.19
C VAL A 73 6.10 2.87 -9.33
N SER A 74 5.34 3.18 -10.38
CA SER A 74 4.79 4.50 -10.61
C SER A 74 3.28 4.47 -10.46
N TYR A 75 2.75 5.44 -9.72
CA TYR A 75 1.33 5.77 -9.67
C TYR A 75 1.13 7.11 -10.39
N ASP A 76 0.12 7.18 -11.25
CA ASP A 76 -0.31 8.40 -11.92
C ASP A 76 -1.84 8.42 -11.90
N GLN A 77 -2.45 9.55 -11.49
CA GLN A 77 -3.92 9.65 -11.41
C GLN A 77 -4.62 9.31 -12.73
N ARG A 78 -4.00 9.57 -13.89
CA ARG A 78 -4.56 9.33 -15.22
C ARG A 78 -4.25 7.95 -15.77
N ARG A 79 -3.12 7.36 -15.39
CA ARG A 79 -2.60 6.10 -15.97
C ARG A 79 -2.61 4.93 -15.00
N HIS A 80 -3.06 5.14 -13.76
CA HIS A 80 -3.00 4.18 -12.66
C HIS A 80 -1.56 3.70 -12.41
N LEU A 81 -1.40 2.48 -11.90
CA LEU A 81 -0.08 1.93 -11.62
C LEU A 81 0.62 1.46 -12.89
N ARG A 82 1.93 1.63 -12.89
CA ARG A 82 2.87 1.04 -13.86
C ARG A 82 4.06 0.49 -13.11
N THR A 83 4.63 -0.60 -13.63
CA THR A 83 5.88 -1.16 -13.14
C THR A 83 6.96 -1.03 -14.21
N GLY A 84 8.21 -1.03 -13.78
CA GLY A 84 9.34 -1.00 -14.69
C GLY A 84 10.64 -1.26 -13.97
N ARG A 85 11.72 -1.06 -14.69
CA ARG A 85 13.09 -1.20 -14.19
C ARG A 85 13.93 -0.02 -14.62
N THR A 86 14.85 0.38 -13.77
CA THR A 86 15.85 1.41 -14.09
C THR A 86 17.25 0.86 -13.86
N GLN A 87 18.19 1.26 -14.71
CA GLN A 87 19.60 1.02 -14.41
C GLN A 87 19.96 1.93 -13.23
N MET A 88 20.55 1.34 -12.18
CA MET A 88 20.76 2.01 -10.90
C MET A 88 21.23 3.46 -11.06
N LEU A 89 20.45 4.39 -10.51
CA LEU A 89 20.80 5.80 -10.41
C LEU A 89 22.22 5.94 -9.86
N GLN A 90 23.09 6.70 -10.53
CA GLN A 90 24.40 7.06 -9.96
C GLN A 90 24.19 7.77 -8.61
N GLU A 91 25.19 7.77 -7.74
CA GLU A 91 25.13 8.49 -6.47
C GLU A 91 24.93 9.98 -6.72
N GLN A 92 23.68 10.43 -6.60
CA GLN A 92 23.32 11.83 -6.70
C GLN A 92 22.93 12.34 -5.30
N ASN A 93 23.41 13.54 -4.97
CA ASN A 93 23.01 14.30 -3.78
C ASN A 93 21.72 15.11 -4.02
N ALA A 94 21.06 14.89 -5.15
CA ALA A 94 19.83 15.53 -5.56
C ALA A 94 18.76 14.47 -5.85
N PRO A 95 17.47 14.80 -5.73
CA PRO A 95 16.40 13.90 -6.16
C PRO A 95 16.62 13.50 -7.62
N SER A 96 16.35 12.24 -7.92
CA SER A 96 16.26 11.69 -9.28
C SER A 96 15.07 12.27 -10.04
N VAL A 97 14.98 13.60 -10.11
CA VAL A 97 13.96 14.30 -10.87
C VAL A 97 14.20 13.96 -12.34
N GLY A 98 13.35 13.12 -12.92
CA GLY A 98 13.46 12.71 -14.32
C GLY A 98 13.85 11.25 -14.56
N ALA A 99 13.75 10.35 -13.57
CA ALA A 99 13.97 8.91 -13.82
C ALA A 99 13.12 8.37 -14.98
N GLY A 100 12.04 9.06 -15.38
CA GLY A 100 11.22 8.75 -16.55
C GLY A 100 12.00 8.47 -17.84
N ASP A 101 13.17 9.07 -18.06
CA ASP A 101 13.92 8.92 -19.30
C ASP A 101 14.74 7.61 -19.37
N ASP A 102 15.13 7.04 -18.23
CA ASP A 102 15.93 5.80 -18.13
C ASP A 102 15.16 4.62 -17.51
N ILE A 103 13.83 4.68 -17.49
CA ILE A 103 12.97 3.57 -17.05
C ILE A 103 12.54 2.73 -18.25
N SER A 104 12.94 1.47 -18.22
CA SER A 104 12.35 0.41 -19.04
C SER A 104 11.02 -0.01 -18.42
N TRP A 105 9.91 0.54 -18.93
CA TRP A 105 8.57 0.21 -18.47
C TRP A 105 8.14 -1.19 -18.92
N ASP A 106 7.46 -1.91 -18.03
CA ASP A 106 6.83 -3.18 -18.37
C ASP A 106 5.60 -2.93 -19.28
N GLY A 107 5.34 -3.86 -20.20
CA GLY A 107 4.13 -3.80 -21.05
C GLY A 107 2.83 -4.10 -20.28
N THR A 108 2.95 -4.80 -19.14
CA THR A 108 1.85 -5.12 -18.22
C THR A 108 2.33 -4.97 -16.77
N LEU A 109 1.40 -4.90 -15.81
CA LEU A 109 1.75 -4.83 -14.39
C LEU A 109 2.53 -6.08 -13.94
N ASN A 110 3.71 -5.86 -13.38
CA ASN A 110 4.52 -6.92 -12.81
C ASN A 110 4.17 -7.14 -11.33
N PHE A 111 3.39 -8.18 -11.04
CA PHE A 111 2.92 -8.47 -9.67
C PHE A 111 4.04 -8.78 -8.68
N THR A 112 5.16 -9.38 -9.12
CA THR A 112 6.32 -9.58 -8.24
C THR A 112 6.92 -8.26 -7.80
N THR A 113 6.92 -7.26 -8.69
CA THR A 113 7.38 -5.90 -8.36
C THR A 113 6.40 -5.20 -7.41
N LEU A 114 5.10 -5.36 -7.63
CA LEU A 114 4.07 -4.81 -6.74
C LEU A 114 4.10 -5.44 -5.34
N ASP A 115 4.27 -6.76 -5.25
CA ASP A 115 4.40 -7.48 -3.98
C ASP A 115 5.62 -7.01 -3.19
N ALA A 116 6.79 -6.94 -3.85
CA ALA A 116 8.01 -6.43 -3.25
C ALA A 116 7.87 -4.97 -2.77
N ALA A 117 7.18 -4.12 -3.55
CA ALA A 117 6.92 -2.74 -3.17
C ALA A 117 5.94 -2.64 -1.99
N SER A 118 4.89 -3.49 -1.95
CA SER A 118 3.94 -3.53 -0.84
C SER A 118 4.62 -3.96 0.46
N GLU A 119 5.48 -4.98 0.39
CA GLU A 119 6.25 -5.44 1.55
C GLU A 119 7.29 -4.38 1.99
N PHE A 120 7.93 -3.66 1.05
CA PHE A 120 8.81 -2.54 1.38
C PHE A 120 8.05 -1.45 2.14
N LEU A 121 6.93 -0.98 1.57
CA LEU A 121 6.13 0.10 2.15
C LEU A 121 5.49 -0.27 3.49
N LYS A 122 5.25 -1.56 3.75
CA LYS A 122 4.73 -2.05 5.04
C LYS A 122 5.62 -1.73 6.24
N TYR A 123 6.94 -1.63 6.02
CA TYR A 123 7.91 -1.33 7.08
C TYR A 123 8.31 0.15 7.15
N THR A 124 7.78 0.99 6.26
CA THR A 124 7.96 2.45 6.34
C THR A 124 7.15 3.04 7.50
N PRO A 125 7.49 4.25 8.01
CA PRO A 125 6.75 4.87 9.11
C PRO A 125 5.26 4.98 8.80
N GLU A 126 4.41 4.35 9.63
CA GLU A 126 2.96 4.25 9.37
C GLU A 126 2.28 5.62 9.20
N LYS A 127 2.79 6.65 9.88
CA LYS A 127 2.26 8.02 9.85
C LYS A 127 2.57 8.78 8.55
N ASP A 128 3.42 8.24 7.68
CA ASP A 128 3.78 8.90 6.43
C ASP A 128 2.61 8.80 5.41
N PRO A 129 1.97 9.93 5.04
CA PRO A 129 0.81 9.92 4.18
C PRO A 129 1.15 9.48 2.75
N PHE A 130 2.36 9.74 2.26
CA PHE A 130 2.76 9.44 0.89
C PHE A 130 3.07 7.95 0.72
N CYS A 131 3.77 7.35 1.68
CA CYS A 131 4.02 5.90 1.69
C CYS A 131 2.70 5.12 1.82
N ARG A 132 1.79 5.59 2.68
CA ARG A 132 0.46 5.00 2.85
C ARG A 132 -0.39 5.11 1.59
N HIS A 133 -0.36 6.27 0.93
CA HIS A 133 -1.08 6.50 -0.31
C HIS A 133 -0.63 5.51 -1.41
N LEU A 134 0.67 5.38 -1.64
CA LEU A 134 1.18 4.46 -2.66
C LEU A 134 0.84 3.00 -2.34
N ARG A 135 1.04 2.58 -1.09
CA ARG A 135 0.72 1.22 -0.63
C ARG A 135 -0.77 0.88 -0.83
N LYS A 136 -1.66 1.84 -0.58
CA LYS A 136 -3.10 1.67 -0.82
C LYS A 136 -3.37 1.34 -2.29
N HIS A 137 -2.82 2.11 -3.23
CA HIS A 137 -3.03 1.89 -4.66
C HIS A 137 -2.44 0.58 -5.16
N ILE A 138 -1.26 0.19 -4.64
CA ILE A 138 -0.64 -1.12 -4.90
C ILE A 138 -1.59 -2.24 -4.48
N ASN A 139 -2.07 -2.21 -3.24
CA ASN A 139 -2.96 -3.24 -2.71
C ASN A 139 -4.30 -3.31 -3.46
N LEU A 140 -4.88 -2.16 -3.83
CA LEU A 140 -6.10 -2.12 -4.64
C LEU A 140 -5.87 -2.79 -6.00
N SER A 141 -4.75 -2.49 -6.65
CA SER A 141 -4.44 -3.07 -7.97
C SER A 141 -4.19 -4.58 -7.89
N MET A 142 -3.48 -5.04 -6.85
CA MET A 142 -3.30 -6.47 -6.60
C MET A 142 -4.63 -7.18 -6.33
N ALA A 143 -5.55 -6.57 -5.57
CA ALA A 143 -6.88 -7.12 -5.31
C ALA A 143 -7.76 -7.15 -6.57
N SER A 144 -7.73 -6.10 -7.40
CA SER A 144 -8.51 -6.04 -8.64
C SER A 144 -8.07 -7.06 -9.69
N CYS A 145 -6.78 -7.41 -9.71
CA CYS A 145 -6.26 -8.46 -10.57
C CYS A 145 -6.33 -9.86 -9.91
N GLY A 146 -6.44 -9.90 -8.58
CA GLY A 146 -6.59 -11.07 -7.72
C GLY A 146 -7.98 -11.72 -7.74
N GLY A 147 -8.89 -11.28 -8.62
CA GLY A 147 -10.08 -12.07 -9.01
C GLY A 147 -9.75 -13.44 -9.63
N PHE A 148 -8.46 -13.78 -9.77
CA PHE A 148 -7.93 -15.11 -10.08
C PHE A 148 -7.49 -15.92 -8.85
N GLU A 149 -7.91 -15.55 -7.63
CA GLU A 149 -7.79 -16.39 -6.43
C GLU A 149 -8.82 -17.53 -6.39
N SER A 150 -8.89 -18.33 -7.46
CA SER A 150 -9.60 -19.62 -7.52
C SER A 150 -8.64 -20.82 -7.69
N GLU A 151 -7.44 -20.62 -8.24
CA GLU A 151 -6.59 -21.77 -8.62
C GLU A 151 -5.47 -22.14 -7.63
N ARG A 152 -5.17 -21.30 -6.63
CA ARG A 152 -4.18 -21.67 -5.59
C ARG A 152 -4.75 -22.47 -4.42
N THR A 153 -6.07 -22.53 -4.26
CA THR A 153 -6.72 -23.33 -3.20
C THR A 153 -7.07 -24.76 -3.64
N ILE A 154 -7.00 -25.09 -4.94
CA ILE A 154 -7.38 -26.42 -5.45
C ILE A 154 -6.17 -27.39 -5.50
N MET A 155 -4.93 -26.90 -5.46
CA MET A 155 -3.73 -27.74 -5.65
C MET A 155 -3.08 -28.27 -4.35
N LEU A 156 -3.62 -27.96 -3.16
CA LEU A 156 -3.01 -28.32 -1.87
C LEU A 156 -3.99 -28.90 -0.82
N GLY A 157 -5.11 -29.49 -1.25
CA GLY A 157 -6.14 -29.93 -0.29
C GLY A 157 -7.11 -31.01 -0.76
N THR A 158 -6.67 -31.96 -1.59
CA THR A 158 -7.38 -33.24 -1.78
C THR A 158 -6.51 -34.39 -1.32
N GLU A 159 -6.16 -34.39 -0.03
CA GLU A 159 -5.91 -35.65 0.67
C GLU A 159 -7.11 -35.92 1.58
N GLN A 160 -7.76 -37.04 1.28
CA GLN A 160 -8.79 -37.67 2.07
C GLN A 160 -8.28 -37.89 3.51
N LEU A 161 -9.11 -37.63 4.52
CA LEU A 161 -9.18 -38.52 5.68
C LEU A 161 -10.55 -38.40 6.38
N THR A 162 -11.43 -39.32 5.99
CA THR A 162 -12.44 -40.02 6.82
C THR A 162 -12.98 -39.37 8.09
N ARG A 163 -14.29 -39.06 8.03
CA ARG A 163 -15.24 -39.00 9.17
C ARG A 163 -15.06 -40.17 10.16
N PRO A 164 -15.35 -39.91 11.44
CA PRO A 164 -16.23 -40.79 12.19
C PRO A 164 -17.49 -40.10 12.75
N LYS A 165 -18.44 -40.96 13.08
CA LYS A 165 -19.86 -40.72 13.39
C LYS A 165 -20.11 -40.02 14.72
N ARG A 166 -21.09 -39.10 14.65
CA ARG A 166 -22.18 -38.79 15.59
C ARG A 166 -22.28 -39.69 16.85
N GLY A 167 -22.19 -39.06 18.02
CA GLY A 167 -22.80 -39.48 19.27
C GLY A 167 -23.66 -38.35 19.82
N THR A 168 -24.98 -38.54 19.78
CA THR A 168 -26.00 -37.77 20.51
C THR A 168 -25.90 -38.05 22.01
N VAL A 169 -26.30 -37.08 22.85
CA VAL A 169 -27.31 -37.21 23.94
C VAL A 169 -27.18 -36.03 24.95
N ASP A 170 -28.33 -35.35 25.09
CA ASP A 170 -28.92 -34.60 26.22
C ASP A 170 -28.40 -33.24 26.73
N GLU A 171 -29.20 -32.21 26.44
CA GLU A 171 -29.58 -31.08 27.32
C GLU A 171 -30.44 -31.61 28.51
N PRO A 172 -30.75 -30.84 29.59
CA PRO A 172 -30.70 -29.37 29.73
C PRO A 172 -30.13 -28.86 31.08
N GLU A 173 -29.97 -27.54 31.20
CA GLU A 173 -30.65 -26.71 32.22
C GLU A 173 -29.88 -25.42 32.59
N LYS A 174 -30.54 -24.29 32.29
CA LYS A 174 -30.54 -22.94 32.91
C LYS A 174 -29.25 -22.42 33.57
N SER A 175 -28.82 -21.23 33.13
CA SER A 175 -28.70 -20.08 34.06
C SER A 175 -28.55 -18.76 33.31
N ALA A 176 -29.40 -17.79 33.69
CA ALA A 176 -29.45 -16.44 33.18
C ALA A 176 -28.33 -15.55 33.76
N ARG A 177 -27.72 -14.70 32.92
CA ARG A 177 -27.06 -13.40 33.21
C ARG A 177 -26.38 -12.99 31.89
N GLY A 178 -26.93 -12.09 31.09
CA GLY A 178 -27.09 -10.67 31.41
C GLY A 178 -25.88 -9.91 30.88
N LYS A 179 -26.03 -9.25 29.72
CA LYS A 179 -25.23 -8.12 29.21
C LYS A 179 -25.83 -7.64 27.88
N VAL A 180 -26.65 -6.59 27.97
CA VAL A 180 -27.13 -5.82 26.82
C VAL A 180 -26.04 -4.78 26.48
N PRO A 181 -25.44 -4.79 25.28
CA PRO A 181 -24.48 -3.76 24.90
C PRO A 181 -25.19 -2.45 24.51
N TRP A 182 -24.69 -1.36 25.08
CA TRP A 182 -25.14 0.04 25.06
C TRP A 182 -25.13 0.75 23.68
N ILE A 183 -25.47 0.07 22.57
CA ILE A 183 -25.21 0.57 21.21
C ILE A 183 -26.25 1.61 20.70
N VAL A 184 -27.26 2.02 21.47
CA VAL A 184 -28.34 2.88 20.95
C VAL A 184 -28.27 4.37 21.36
N ALA A 185 -27.29 4.80 22.18
CA ALA A 185 -27.32 6.17 22.73
C ALA A 185 -26.56 7.27 21.95
N ILE A 186 -25.82 6.97 20.88
CA ILE A 186 -24.95 7.99 20.20
C ILE A 186 -25.57 8.56 18.91
N VAL A 187 -26.56 7.91 18.30
CA VAL A 187 -27.12 8.36 17.01
C VAL A 187 -28.13 9.52 17.15
N ALA A 188 -28.63 9.80 18.36
CA ALA A 188 -29.64 10.85 18.56
C ALA A 188 -29.08 12.27 18.85
N ALA A 189 -27.77 12.44 19.02
CA ALA A 189 -27.19 13.72 19.46
C ALA A 189 -26.64 14.63 18.33
N ILE A 190 -26.54 14.15 17.09
CA ILE A 190 -26.00 14.94 15.96
C ILE A 190 -27.10 15.56 15.09
N ALA A 191 -28.37 15.16 15.26
CA ALA A 191 -29.48 15.65 14.43
C ALA A 191 -30.05 17.03 14.87
N ILE A 192 -29.58 17.64 15.96
CA ILE A 192 -30.15 18.91 16.48
C ILE A 192 -29.32 20.14 16.09
N SER A 193 -28.09 19.99 15.57
CA SER A 193 -27.21 21.13 15.28
C SER A 193 -27.36 21.76 13.89
N ALA A 194 -28.13 21.14 12.98
CA ALA A 194 -28.29 21.63 11.60
C ALA A 194 -29.61 22.39 11.36
N GLY A 195 -30.51 22.46 12.35
CA GLY A 195 -31.85 23.04 12.19
C GLY A 195 -31.99 24.54 12.49
N THR A 196 -30.98 25.17 13.12
CA THR A 196 -31.12 26.54 13.64
C THR A 196 -30.41 27.63 12.83
N PHE A 197 -29.68 27.29 11.76
CA PHE A 197 -28.93 28.29 10.98
C PHE A 197 -29.67 28.84 9.75
N PHE A 198 -30.86 28.34 9.42
CA PHE A 198 -31.54 28.69 8.16
C PHE A 198 -32.66 29.75 8.27
N VAL A 199 -32.85 30.40 9.43
CA VAL A 199 -33.98 31.35 9.63
C VAL A 199 -33.55 32.83 9.73
N LEU A 200 -32.25 33.16 9.69
CA LEU A 200 -31.79 34.54 9.92
C LEU A 200 -31.24 35.31 8.71
N THR A 201 -31.49 34.88 7.47
CA THR A 201 -31.09 35.63 6.26
C THR A 201 -32.25 35.86 5.30
N ARG A 202 -33.30 36.52 5.79
CA ARG A 202 -34.24 37.26 4.92
C ARG A 202 -34.76 38.51 5.64
N TRP A 203 -33.98 39.59 5.53
CA TRP A 203 -34.44 40.98 5.54
C TRP A 203 -33.60 41.73 4.52
#